data_AF-A0A561T3Z4-F1
#
_entry.id   AF-A0A561T3Z4-F1
#
_cell.length_a   1.000
_cell.length_b   1.000
_cell.length_c   1.000
_cell.angle_alpha   90.00
_cell.angle_beta   90.00
_cell.angle_gamma   90.00
#
_symmetry.space_group_name_H-M   'P 1'
#
loop_
_entity.id
_entity.type
_entity.pdbx_description
1 polymer ?
#
loop_
_entity_poly.entity_id
_entity_poly.type
_entity_poly.pdbx_seq_one_letter_code
_entity_poly.pdbx_strand_id
1 'polypeptide(L)'
;MRTPLLTAGLVLAGLLGLADLATPFVTDGEHPPVVIALLAAAIGLATLVAAVAAWRGSRGGAWVVIATRLVSAVIALPAFVVPDVPAPAVLAAGAGVVATLLAAGLIVTGLARMRTLGAER
;
A
#
# COMPACT_ATOMS: atom_id res chain seq x y z
N MET A 1 -11.15 18.39 9.26
CA MET A 1 -10.54 18.82 7.99
C MET A 1 -9.54 17.77 7.55
N ARG A 2 -9.63 17.24 6.32
CA ARG A 2 -8.61 16.35 5.76
C ARG A 2 -7.50 17.20 5.15
N THR A 3 -6.24 16.84 5.36
CA THR A 3 -5.11 17.52 4.72
C THR A 3 -4.90 16.97 3.30
N PRO A 4 -4.41 17.77 2.34
CA PRO A 4 -4.14 17.29 0.99
C PRO A 4 -3.13 16.13 0.98
N LEU A 5 -2.17 16.13 1.90
CA LEU A 5 -1.19 15.06 2.08
C LEU A 5 -1.85 13.73 2.48
N LEU A 6 -2.79 13.76 3.44
CA LEU A 6 -3.52 12.55 3.83
C LEU A 6 -4.34 12.02 2.66
N THR A 7 -5.03 12.91 1.92
CA THR A 7 -5.81 12.50 0.76
C THR A 7 -4.93 11.89 -0.33
N ALA A 8 -3.81 12.54 -0.68
CA ALA A 8 -2.87 12.01 -1.68
C ALA A 8 -2.31 10.65 -1.27
N GLY A 9 -1.91 10.50 0.00
CA GLY A 9 -1.41 9.23 0.52
C GLY A 9 -2.46 8.11 0.48
N LEU A 10 -3.71 8.40 0.82
CA LEU A 10 -4.80 7.42 0.75
C LEU A 10 -5.19 7.08 -0.70
N VAL A 11 -5.17 8.05 -1.63
CA VAL A 11 -5.36 7.77 -3.07
C VAL A 11 -4.27 6.83 -3.56
N LEU A 12 -3.00 7.13 -3.28
CA LEU A 12 -1.87 6.31 -3.71
C LEU A 12 -1.95 4.89 -3.12
N ALA A 13 -2.23 4.78 -1.82
CA ALA A 13 -2.42 3.47 -1.18
C ALA A 13 -3.61 2.70 -1.76
N GLY A 14 -4.70 3.40 -2.12
CA GLY A 14 -5.85 2.82 -2.79
C GLY A 14 -5.52 2.26 -4.17
N LEU A 15 -4.77 3.02 -4.99
CA LEU A 15 -4.31 2.56 -6.30
C LEU A 15 -3.39 1.33 -6.19
N LEU A 16 -2.48 1.32 -5.19
CA LEU A 16 -1.66 0.15 -4.91
C LEU A 16 -2.49 -1.05 -4.45
N GLY A 17 -3.52 -0.83 -3.62
CA GLY A 17 -4.45 -1.90 -3.21
C GLY A 17 -5.26 -2.46 -4.38
N LEU A 18 -5.60 -1.64 -5.38
CA LEU A 18 -6.23 -2.10 -6.62
C LEU A 18 -5.24 -2.89 -7.49
N ALA A 19 -3.98 -2.48 -7.58
CA ALA A 19 -2.94 -3.23 -8.28
C ALA A 19 -2.74 -4.62 -7.65
N ASP A 20 -2.73 -4.69 -6.31
CA ASP A 20 -2.65 -5.96 -5.58
C ASP A 20 -3.84 -6.88 -5.88
N LEU A 21 -5.05 -6.35 -6.04
CA LEU A 21 -6.22 -7.14 -6.46
C LEU A 21 -6.10 -7.69 -7.88
N ALA A 22 -5.33 -7.02 -8.74
CA ALA A 22 -5.10 -7.47 -10.10
C ALA A 22 -4.05 -8.60 -10.17
N THR A 23 -3.18 -8.75 -9.16
CA THR A 23 -2.06 -9.72 -9.17
C THR A 23 -2.45 -11.15 -9.55
N PRO A 24 -3.54 -11.75 -9.01
CA PRO A 24 -3.97 -13.10 -9.38
C PRO A 24 -4.36 -13.29 -10.85
N PHE A 25 -4.68 -12.21 -11.56
CA PHE A 25 -5.08 -12.25 -12.97
C PHE A 25 -3.90 -12.06 -13.94
N VAL A 26 -2.73 -11.67 -13.42
CA VAL A 26 -1.52 -11.40 -14.22
C VAL A 26 -0.37 -12.36 -13.92
N THR A 27 -0.50 -13.20 -12.89
CA THR A 27 0.48 -14.25 -12.58
C THR A 27 0.44 -15.36 -13.64
N ASP A 28 1.62 -15.86 -14.01
CA ASP A 28 1.83 -17.05 -14.83
C ASP A 28 1.83 -18.36 -14.01
N GLY A 29 1.66 -18.26 -12.69
CA GLY A 29 1.71 -19.36 -11.73
C GLY A 29 3.05 -19.50 -11.01
N GLU A 30 4.13 -18.94 -11.56
CA GLU A 30 5.50 -19.02 -11.02
C GLU A 30 5.99 -17.66 -10.51
N HIS A 31 5.64 -16.56 -11.20
CA HIS A 31 6.15 -15.21 -10.93
C HIS A 31 5.02 -14.15 -10.90
N PRO A 32 4.43 -13.85 -9.72
CA PRO A 32 4.65 -14.51 -8.42
C PRO A 32 3.86 -15.82 -8.31
N PRO A 33 4.26 -16.76 -7.43
CA PRO A 33 3.49 -17.97 -7.19
C PRO A 33 2.04 -17.66 -6.83
N VAL A 34 1.09 -18.50 -7.24
CA VAL A 34 -0.36 -18.24 -7.05
C VAL A 34 -0.69 -17.88 -5.60
N VAL A 35 -0.07 -18.56 -4.63
CA VAL A 35 -0.27 -18.28 -3.19
C VAL A 35 0.13 -16.85 -2.83
N ILE A 36 1.25 -16.36 -3.35
CA ILE A 36 1.72 -14.99 -3.14
C ILE A 36 0.78 -13.99 -3.82
N ALA A 37 0.30 -14.29 -5.03
CA ALA A 37 -0.66 -13.44 -5.73
C ALA A 37 -1.98 -13.29 -4.93
N LEU A 38 -2.49 -14.39 -4.35
CA LEU A 38 -3.69 -14.38 -3.51
C LEU A 38 -3.48 -13.62 -2.20
N LEU A 39 -2.31 -13.79 -1.56
CA LEU A 39 -1.95 -13.03 -0.36
C LEU A 39 -1.88 -11.52 -0.65
N ALA A 40 -1.23 -11.13 -1.76
CA ALA A 40 -1.20 -9.76 -2.22
C ALA A 40 -2.62 -9.20 -2.40
N ALA A 41 -3.49 -9.92 -3.12
CA ALA A 41 -4.88 -9.52 -3.32
C ALA A 41 -5.66 -9.35 -2.00
N ALA A 42 -5.50 -10.27 -1.05
CA ALA A 42 -6.14 -10.15 0.26
C ALA A 42 -5.67 -8.90 1.03
N ILE A 43 -4.37 -8.60 0.98
CA ILE A 43 -3.79 -7.41 1.60
C ILE A 43 -4.24 -6.13 0.87
N GLY A 44 -4.36 -6.18 -0.45
CA GLY A 44 -4.95 -5.14 -1.29
C GLY A 44 -6.37 -4.82 -0.86
N LEU A 45 -7.22 -5.85 -0.73
CA LEU A 45 -8.59 -5.70 -0.26
C LEU A 45 -8.66 -5.07 1.14
N ALA A 46 -7.85 -5.58 2.08
CA ALA A 46 -7.76 -5.03 3.43
C ALA A 46 -7.36 -3.55 3.43
N THR A 47 -6.44 -3.17 2.53
CA THR A 47 -6.02 -1.78 2.34
C THR A 47 -7.17 -0.92 1.85
N LEU A 48 -7.95 -1.38 0.89
CA LEU A 48 -9.10 -0.62 0.35
C LEU A 48 -10.16 -0.39 1.42
N VAL A 49 -10.52 -1.43 2.19
CA VAL A 49 -11.48 -1.31 3.28
C VAL A 49 -10.98 -0.34 4.35
N ALA A 50 -9.71 -0.46 4.74
CA ALA A 50 -9.08 0.45 5.70
C ALA A 50 -8.99 1.88 5.16
N ALA A 51 -8.73 2.05 3.86
CA ALA A 51 -8.68 3.35 3.21
C ALA A 51 -10.06 4.03 3.21
N VAL A 52 -11.15 3.29 3.01
CA VAL A 52 -12.52 3.83 3.16
C VAL A 52 -12.74 4.31 4.60
N ALA A 53 -12.38 3.53 5.60
CA ALA A 53 -12.48 3.93 7.00
C ALA A 53 -11.62 5.17 7.31
N ALA A 54 -10.39 5.22 6.80
CA ALA A 54 -9.48 6.35 6.93
C ALA A 54 -10.04 7.61 6.25
N TRP A 55 -10.62 7.45 5.06
CA TRP A 55 -11.35 8.51 4.37
C TRP A 55 -12.42 9.05 5.32
N ARG A 56 -13.26 8.20 5.90
CA ARG A 56 -14.32 8.61 6.84
C ARG A 56 -13.82 9.24 8.15
N GLY A 57 -12.51 9.37 8.35
CA GLY A 57 -11.90 10.07 9.48
C GLY A 57 -11.31 9.15 10.55
N SER A 58 -11.34 7.82 10.33
CA SER A 58 -10.77 6.87 11.27
C SER A 58 -9.24 6.91 11.26
N ARG A 59 -8.64 7.35 12.37
CA ARG A 59 -7.19 7.29 12.58
C ARG A 59 -6.68 5.85 12.60
N GLY A 60 -7.46 4.93 13.16
CA GLY A 60 -7.17 3.49 13.13
C GLY A 60 -7.14 2.96 11.70
N GLY A 61 -8.10 3.38 10.86
CA GLY A 61 -8.10 3.04 9.43
C GLY A 61 -6.82 3.47 8.72
N ALA A 62 -6.33 4.68 8.99
CA ALA A 62 -5.09 5.17 8.40
C ALA A 62 -3.85 4.35 8.81
N TRP A 63 -3.77 3.91 10.08
CA TRP A 63 -2.71 3.03 10.54
C TRP A 63 -2.80 1.63 9.94
N VAL A 64 -4.00 1.07 9.76
CA VAL A 64 -4.18 -0.22 9.08
C VAL A 64 -3.74 -0.12 7.61
N VAL A 65 -4.03 0.99 6.92
CA VAL A 65 -3.50 1.24 5.56
C VAL A 65 -1.97 1.20 5.57
N ILE A 66 -1.31 1.93 6.48
CA ILE A 66 0.16 1.91 6.57
C ILE A 66 0.68 0.50 6.81
N ALA A 67 0.13 -0.22 7.80
CA ALA A 67 0.58 -1.56 8.14
C ALA A 67 0.43 -2.54 6.97
N THR A 68 -0.75 -2.58 6.34
CA THR A 68 -1.01 -3.46 5.18
C THR A 68 -0.11 -3.13 4.00
N ARG A 69 0.17 -1.85 3.74
CA ARG A 69 1.11 -1.46 2.68
C ARG A 69 2.54 -1.91 3.00
N LEU A 70 3.02 -1.71 4.23
CA LEU A 70 4.36 -2.16 4.62
C LEU A 70 4.50 -3.70 4.52
N VAL A 71 3.46 -4.44 4.90
CA VAL A 71 3.44 -5.90 4.70
C VAL A 71 3.49 -6.25 3.21
N SER A 72 2.73 -5.56 2.35
CA SER A 72 2.81 -5.74 0.90
C SER A 72 4.22 -5.49 0.35
N ALA A 73 4.89 -4.42 0.80
CA ALA A 73 6.28 -4.14 0.43
C ALA A 73 7.26 -5.25 0.88
N VAL A 74 7.06 -5.83 2.06
CA VAL A 74 7.86 -6.97 2.54
C VAL A 74 7.65 -8.21 1.67
N ILE A 75 6.41 -8.48 1.26
CA ILE A 75 6.06 -9.61 0.38
C ILE A 75 6.72 -9.46 -1.00
N ALA A 76 6.98 -8.22 -1.46
CA ALA A 76 7.66 -7.96 -2.73
C ALA A 76 9.18 -8.19 -2.69
N LEU A 77 9.80 -8.28 -1.50
CA LEU A 77 11.26 -8.39 -1.36
C LEU A 77 11.90 -9.62 -2.03
N PRO A 78 11.29 -10.82 -2.04
CA PRO A 78 11.83 -11.98 -2.75
C PRO A 78 12.13 -11.72 -4.22
N ALA A 79 11.40 -10.81 -4.89
CA ALA A 79 11.63 -10.47 -6.29
C ALA A 79 13.04 -9.91 -6.58
N PHE A 80 13.75 -9.40 -5.56
CA PHE A 80 15.11 -8.85 -5.73
C PHE A 80 16.23 -9.88 -5.50
N VAL A 81 15.90 -11.05 -4.95
CA VAL A 81 16.91 -12.03 -4.50
C VAL A 81 16.72 -13.41 -5.12
N VAL A 82 15.50 -13.74 -5.57
CA VAL A 82 15.21 -15.00 -6.26
C VAL A 82 15.78 -14.93 -7.67
N PRO A 83 16.60 -15.92 -8.10
CA PRO A 83 17.07 -16.03 -9.47
C PRO A 83 15.90 -16.15 -10.45
N ASP A 84 16.15 -15.81 -11.73
CA ASP A 84 15.21 -16.03 -12.84
C ASP A 84 13.89 -15.22 -12.77
N VAL A 85 13.74 -14.28 -11.82
CA VAL A 85 12.63 -13.32 -11.82
C VAL A 85 12.77 -12.37 -13.01
N PRO A 86 11.75 -12.24 -13.88
CA PRO A 86 11.83 -11.37 -15.05
C PRO A 86 12.07 -9.90 -14.66
N ALA A 87 12.96 -9.21 -15.39
CA ALA A 87 13.31 -7.82 -15.12
C ALA A 87 12.10 -6.86 -14.97
N PRO A 88 11.01 -6.98 -15.77
CA PRO A 88 9.81 -6.17 -15.57
C PRO A 88 9.13 -6.39 -14.21
N ALA A 89 9.15 -7.62 -13.68
CA ALA A 89 8.58 -7.95 -12.38
C ALA A 89 9.42 -7.35 -11.23
N VAL A 90 10.75 -7.38 -11.36
CA VAL A 90 11.67 -6.74 -10.41
C VAL A 90 11.45 -5.22 -10.38
N LEU A 91 11.31 -4.59 -11.55
CA LEU A 91 11.02 -3.15 -11.67
C LEU A 91 9.66 -2.80 -11.07
N ALA A 92 8.62 -3.61 -11.33
CA ALA A 92 7.29 -3.42 -10.74
C ALA A 92 7.32 -3.54 -9.21
N ALA A 93 8.03 -4.53 -8.67
CA ALA A 93 8.25 -4.67 -7.23
C ALA A 93 8.96 -3.45 -6.65
N GLY A 94 10.03 -2.97 -7.29
CA GLY A 94 10.76 -1.77 -6.88
C GLY A 94 9.88 -0.51 -6.85
N ALA A 95 9.13 -0.29 -7.93
CA ALA A 95 8.18 0.82 -8.01
C ALA A 95 7.09 0.73 -6.93
N GLY A 96 6.55 -0.48 -6.69
CA GLY A 96 5.56 -0.74 -5.66
C GLY A 96 6.05 -0.46 -4.24
N VAL A 97 7.31 -0.84 -3.93
CA VAL A 97 7.96 -0.55 -2.64
C VAL A 97 8.13 0.96 -2.46
N VAL A 98 8.66 1.66 -3.46
CA VAL A 98 8.85 3.13 -3.39
C VAL A 98 7.51 3.84 -3.23
N ALA A 99 6.50 3.48 -4.04
CA ALA A 99 5.17 4.05 -3.95
C ALA A 99 4.51 3.78 -2.58
N THR A 100 4.75 2.60 -2.00
CA THR A 100 4.30 2.24 -0.64
C THR A 100 4.91 3.17 0.41
N LEU A 101 6.23 3.37 0.37
CA LEU A 101 6.91 4.26 1.32
C LEU A 101 6.43 5.71 1.18
N LEU A 102 6.23 6.17 -0.06
CA LEU A 102 5.64 7.49 -0.34
C LEU A 102 4.23 7.60 0.23
N ALA A 103 3.36 6.62 -0.01
CA ALA A 103 2.00 6.60 0.51
C ALA A 103 1.99 6.65 2.05
N ALA A 104 2.81 5.81 2.69
CA ALA A 104 2.94 5.78 4.15
C ALA A 104 3.45 7.12 4.71
N GLY A 105 4.49 7.70 4.10
CA GLY A 105 5.02 9.01 4.49
C GLY A 105 3.98 10.12 4.38
N LEU A 106 3.22 10.16 3.28
CA LEU A 106 2.14 11.13 3.06
C LEU A 106 1.01 11.00 4.11
N ILE A 107 0.64 9.76 4.46
CA ILE A 107 -0.38 9.50 5.49
C ILE A 107 0.14 9.95 6.86
N VAL A 108 1.36 9.56 7.26
CA VAL A 108 1.95 9.92 8.56
C VAL A 108 2.08 11.43 8.70
N THR A 109 2.62 12.11 7.69
CA THR A 109 2.76 13.58 7.69
C THR A 109 1.41 14.28 7.72
N GLY A 110 0.44 13.78 6.95
CA GLY A 110 -0.94 14.26 6.97
C GLY A 110 -1.61 14.12 8.33
N LEU A 111 -1.41 12.99 9.03
CA LEU A 111 -1.89 12.74 10.38
C LEU A 111 -1.22 13.64 11.43
N ALA A 112 0.10 13.85 11.32
CA ALA A 112 0.87 14.70 12.22
C ALA A 112 0.40 16.16 12.13
N ARG A 113 0.19 16.68 10.91
CA ARG A 113 -0.29 18.05 10.68
C ARG A 113 -1.70 18.31 11.23
N MET A 114 -2.56 17.28 11.26
CA MET A 114 -3.88 17.40 11.90
C MET A 114 -3.79 17.44 13.43
N ARG A 115 -2.74 16.85 14.04
CA ARG A 115 -2.55 16.91 15.50
C ARG A 115 -2.16 18.32 15.94
N THR A 116 -1.22 18.95 15.23
CA THR A 116 -0.73 20.28 15.59
C THR A 116 -1.83 21.34 15.51
N LEU A 117 -2.60 21.37 14.41
CA LEU A 117 -3.72 22.31 14.24
C LEU A 117 -4.86 22.12 15.24
N GLY A 118 -4.95 20.94 15.87
CA GLY A 118 -5.94 20.65 16.92
C GLY A 118 -5.47 20.99 18.33
N ALA A 119 -4.15 21.14 18.56
CA ALA A 119 -3.58 21.52 19.85
C ALA A 119 -3.59 23.03 20.10
N GLU A 120 -3.80 23.83 19.05
CA GLU A 120 -3.84 25.31 19.10
C GLU A 120 -5.27 25.87 19.27
N ARG A 121 -6.27 25.01 19.52
CA ARG A 121 -7.68 25.39 19.75
C ARG A 121 -8.13 24.99 21.14
#